data_AF-A0AAE0VF69-F1
#
_entry.id   AF-A0AAE0VF69-F1
#
_cell.length_a   1.000
_cell.length_b   1.000
_cell.length_c   1.000
_cell.angle_alpha   90.00
_cell.angle_beta   90.00
_cell.angle_gamma   90.00
#
_symmetry.space_group_name_H-M   'P 1'
#
loop_
_entity.id
_entity.type
_entity.pdbx_description
1 polymer ?
#
loop_
_entity_poly.entity_id
_entity_poly.type
_entity_poly.pdbx_seq_one_letter_code
_entity_poly.pdbx_strand_id
1 'polypeptide(L)'
;MIQKPHKVATFFGCIGKDDFGKILKQKAEECHVDAHYYEQSKEPTGTCAACITGDNRSLVANLGAANCYKKDKHLDLEENWKLVEKAKVYYIAGFFLTVSLESILKVAKHASENNKIFCMNLSAPFISEHFKDSLMKVMPYVDILFGNEAEAATFAREQGFETEDIEEIAKKTQSLAKENKKRQRIVVFTQGKEGTVMAKGEKVETFPVIEIDQKDIVDTNGAGDAFAGAVCLFYNAAGCSQDPRKLSVKYSSLFRQIPSTWVTFHRVQTEPITP
;
A
#
# COMPACT_ATOMS: atom_id res chain seq x y z
N MET A 1 3.12 -21.56 15.48
CA MET A 1 2.47 -20.80 16.57
C MET A 1 2.47 -19.32 16.19
N ILE A 2 1.38 -18.83 15.60
CA ILE A 2 1.14 -17.38 15.51
C ILE A 2 0.76 -16.96 16.94
N GLN A 3 1.61 -16.15 17.57
CA GLN A 3 1.38 -15.64 18.93
C GLN A 3 0.06 -14.85 18.96
N LYS A 4 -0.67 -14.91 20.09
CA LYS A 4 -1.98 -14.27 20.32
C LYS A 4 -2.07 -12.88 19.65
N PRO A 5 -2.83 -12.73 18.55
CA PRO A 5 -2.74 -11.56 17.70
C PRO A 5 -3.74 -10.53 18.21
N HIS A 6 -3.28 -9.56 18.99
CA HIS A 6 -4.06 -8.35 19.14
C HIS A 6 -3.22 -7.17 18.68
N LYS A 7 -3.72 -6.48 17.65
CA LYS A 7 -3.30 -5.13 17.27
C LYS A 7 -1.83 -4.99 16.84
N VAL A 8 -1.41 -5.83 15.89
CA VAL A 8 -0.04 -5.78 15.31
C VAL A 8 0.15 -4.70 14.24
N ALA A 9 -0.94 -4.11 13.74
CA ALA A 9 -0.94 -3.05 12.74
C ALA A 9 -1.72 -1.84 13.25
N THR A 10 -1.14 -0.66 13.11
CA THR A 10 -1.80 0.63 13.40
C THR A 10 -2.18 1.29 12.08
N PHE A 11 -3.40 1.82 12.00
CA PHE A 11 -3.90 2.54 10.83
C PHE A 11 -4.32 3.96 11.19
N PHE A 12 -3.83 4.96 10.46
CA PHE A 12 -4.27 6.35 10.58
C PHE A 12 -4.95 6.82 9.29
N GLY A 13 -6.05 7.56 9.44
CA GLY A 13 -6.79 8.15 8.33
C GLY A 13 -7.78 9.21 8.82
N CYS A 14 -8.55 9.80 7.91
CA CYS A 14 -9.60 10.76 8.26
C CYS A 14 -10.96 10.27 7.76
N ILE A 15 -11.98 10.35 8.62
CA ILE A 15 -13.35 9.92 8.33
C ILE A 15 -14.36 11.00 8.74
N GLY A 16 -15.55 10.92 8.18
CA GLY A 16 -16.70 11.72 8.60
C GLY A 16 -17.32 11.14 9.87
N LYS A 17 -17.98 11.99 10.65
CA LYS A 17 -18.83 11.57 11.76
C LYS A 17 -20.20 11.12 11.24
N ASP A 18 -20.20 10.02 10.48
CA ASP A 18 -21.36 9.44 9.82
C ASP A 18 -21.38 7.91 9.92
N ASP A 19 -22.42 7.29 9.34
CA ASP A 19 -22.61 5.85 9.43
C ASP A 19 -21.57 5.06 8.64
N PHE A 20 -21.06 5.60 7.52
CA PHE A 20 -19.94 4.99 6.81
C PHE A 20 -18.65 5.01 7.63
N GLY A 21 -18.39 6.08 8.37
CA GLY A 21 -17.26 6.17 9.30
C GLY A 21 -17.39 5.18 10.45
N LYS A 22 -18.61 4.95 10.98
CA LYS A 22 -18.87 3.89 11.96
C LYS A 22 -18.60 2.50 11.39
N ILE A 23 -19.05 2.23 10.18
CA ILE A 23 -18.81 0.96 9.48
C ILE A 23 -17.31 0.71 9.30
N LEU A 24 -16.53 1.71 8.84
CA LEU A 24 -15.08 1.58 8.69
C LEU A 24 -14.39 1.23 10.02
N LYS A 25 -14.74 1.93 11.11
CA LYS A 25 -14.22 1.65 12.45
C LYS A 25 -14.53 0.22 12.89
N GLN A 26 -15.79 -0.20 12.72
CA GLN A 26 -16.22 -1.55 13.08
C GLN A 26 -15.43 -2.61 12.30
N LYS A 27 -15.29 -2.44 10.98
CA LYS A 27 -14.55 -3.40 10.14
C LYS A 27 -13.06 -3.44 10.45
N ALA A 28 -12.44 -2.31 10.76
CA ALA A 28 -11.05 -2.29 11.20
C ALA A 28 -10.84 -3.08 12.51
N GLU A 29 -11.75 -2.94 13.48
CA GLU A 29 -11.69 -3.67 14.75
C GLU A 29 -11.98 -5.17 14.58
N GLU A 30 -12.93 -5.55 13.71
CA GLU A 30 -13.19 -6.95 13.32
C GLU A 30 -11.95 -7.61 12.70
N CYS A 31 -11.13 -6.83 11.97
CA CYS A 31 -9.85 -7.25 11.41
C CYS A 31 -8.67 -7.14 12.41
N HIS A 32 -8.93 -6.78 13.67
CA HIS A 32 -7.94 -6.60 14.73
C HIS A 32 -6.85 -5.55 14.42
N VAL A 33 -7.20 -4.53 13.63
CA VAL A 33 -6.34 -3.39 13.33
C VAL A 33 -6.53 -2.32 14.41
N ASP A 34 -5.44 -1.76 14.92
CA ASP A 34 -5.49 -0.62 15.85
C ASP A 34 -5.67 0.68 15.08
N ALA A 35 -6.90 0.95 14.64
CA ALA A 35 -7.22 2.10 13.82
C ALA A 35 -7.52 3.34 14.67
N HIS A 36 -6.78 4.42 14.43
CA HIS A 36 -7.00 5.73 15.05
C HIS A 36 -7.30 6.73 13.94
N TYR A 37 -8.56 7.15 13.86
CA TYR A 37 -9.02 8.05 12.81
C TYR A 37 -9.16 9.48 13.33
N TYR A 38 -8.78 10.45 12.49
CA TYR A 38 -9.21 11.83 12.64
C TYR A 38 -10.68 11.97 12.21
N GLU A 39 -11.59 12.16 13.17
CA GLU A 39 -13.02 12.31 12.90
C GLU A 39 -13.43 13.78 12.80
N GLN A 40 -14.11 14.14 11.71
CA GLN A 40 -14.56 15.51 11.45
C GLN A 40 -16.00 15.55 10.92
N SER A 41 -16.64 16.73 10.94
CA SER A 41 -18.07 16.91 10.60
C SER A 41 -18.32 17.79 9.37
N LYS A 42 -17.26 18.18 8.64
CA LYS A 42 -17.35 19.04 7.45
C LYS A 42 -17.64 18.23 6.19
N GLU A 43 -16.94 17.11 6.01
CA GLU A 43 -17.06 16.24 4.83
C GLU A 43 -17.56 14.84 5.25
N PRO A 44 -18.37 14.17 4.43
CA PRO A 44 -18.75 12.78 4.66
C PRO A 44 -17.55 11.84 4.47
N THR A 45 -17.59 10.67 5.06
CA THR A 45 -16.61 9.60 4.86
C THR A 45 -16.45 9.29 3.38
N GLY A 46 -15.19 9.17 2.92
CA GLY A 46 -14.88 8.86 1.54
C GLY A 46 -15.43 7.52 1.08
N THR A 47 -15.73 7.41 -0.20
CA THR A 47 -16.29 6.21 -0.82
C THR A 47 -15.57 5.91 -2.14
N CYS A 48 -15.50 4.64 -2.51
CA CYS A 48 -14.98 4.21 -3.81
C CYS A 48 -16.02 3.33 -4.48
N ALA A 49 -16.52 3.77 -5.63
CA ALA A 49 -17.40 2.96 -6.45
C ALA A 49 -16.56 1.94 -7.24
N ALA A 50 -16.83 0.66 -7.02
CA ALA A 50 -16.28 -0.42 -7.85
C ALA A 50 -17.31 -0.79 -8.92
N CYS A 51 -17.13 -0.28 -10.14
CA CYS A 51 -17.99 -0.57 -11.28
C CYS A 51 -17.50 -1.86 -11.96
N ILE A 52 -18.31 -2.91 -11.87
CA ILE A 52 -17.98 -4.28 -12.29
C ILE A 52 -18.64 -4.59 -13.63
N THR A 53 -17.83 -4.90 -14.65
CA THR A 53 -18.32 -5.35 -15.98
C THR A 53 -17.56 -6.59 -16.43
N GLY A 54 -18.15 -7.77 -16.23
CA GLY A 54 -17.46 -9.05 -16.39
C GLY A 54 -16.25 -9.12 -15.46
N ASP A 55 -15.08 -9.41 -16.02
CA ASP A 55 -13.81 -9.47 -15.28
C ASP A 55 -13.17 -8.09 -15.08
N ASN A 56 -13.71 -7.05 -15.74
CA ASN A 56 -13.17 -5.70 -15.63
C ASN A 56 -13.69 -4.97 -14.39
N ARG A 57 -12.86 -4.05 -13.90
CA ARG A 57 -13.18 -3.15 -12.78
C ARG A 57 -12.81 -1.73 -13.18
N SER A 58 -13.70 -0.79 -12.88
CA SER A 58 -13.39 0.65 -12.89
C SER A 58 -13.64 1.20 -11.48
N LEU A 59 -12.61 1.80 -10.90
CA LEU A 59 -12.65 2.36 -9.55
C LEU A 59 -12.79 3.88 -9.64
N VAL A 60 -13.83 4.42 -9.00
CA VAL A 60 -14.07 5.87 -8.92
C VAL A 60 -14.11 6.29 -7.47
N ALA A 61 -13.05 6.94 -7.01
CA ALA A 61 -12.90 7.37 -5.62
C ALA A 61 -13.43 8.79 -5.41
N ASN A 62 -14.41 8.94 -4.52
CA ASN A 62 -14.76 10.21 -3.89
C ASN A 62 -14.08 10.25 -2.52
N LEU A 63 -12.99 11.00 -2.41
CA LEU A 63 -12.16 10.99 -1.20
C LEU A 63 -12.87 11.55 0.04
N GLY A 64 -13.81 12.49 -0.11
CA GLY A 64 -14.55 13.10 1.01
C GLY A 64 -13.64 13.45 2.19
N ALA A 65 -13.97 12.93 3.37
CA ALA A 65 -13.22 13.10 4.60
C ALA A 65 -11.75 12.65 4.52
N ALA A 66 -11.40 11.69 3.66
CA ALA A 66 -10.01 11.25 3.54
C ALA A 66 -9.07 12.40 3.12
N ASN A 67 -9.56 13.32 2.29
CA ASN A 67 -8.84 14.55 1.89
C ASN A 67 -8.67 15.57 3.03
N CYS A 68 -9.39 15.37 4.15
CA CYS A 68 -9.38 16.30 5.27
C CYS A 68 -8.32 15.95 6.32
N TYR A 69 -7.47 14.94 6.11
CA TYR A 69 -6.45 14.59 7.09
C TYR A 69 -5.54 15.80 7.40
N LYS A 70 -5.32 16.08 8.68
CA LYS A 70 -4.49 17.19 9.15
C LYS A 70 -3.43 16.68 10.10
N LYS A 71 -2.17 16.83 9.70
CA LYS A 71 -0.99 16.41 10.48
C LYS A 71 -1.01 16.99 11.90
N ASP A 72 -1.21 18.30 12.03
CA ASP A 72 -1.20 19.06 13.28
C ASP A 72 -2.33 18.66 14.25
N LYS A 73 -3.44 18.13 13.72
CA LYS A 73 -4.61 17.73 14.50
C LYS A 73 -4.68 16.23 14.79
N HIS A 74 -3.75 15.44 14.25
CA HIS A 74 -3.81 13.99 14.39
C HIS A 74 -2.42 13.37 14.55
N LEU A 75 -1.55 13.45 13.53
CA LEU A 75 -0.23 12.81 13.56
C LEU A 75 0.72 13.44 14.59
N ASP A 76 0.58 14.74 14.83
CA ASP A 76 1.41 15.49 15.80
C ASP A 76 0.94 15.33 17.24
N LEU A 77 -0.24 14.74 17.47
CA LEU A 77 -0.70 14.43 18.83
C LEU A 77 0.23 13.39 19.46
N GLU A 78 0.62 13.62 20.72
CA GLU A 78 1.65 12.83 21.39
C GLU A 78 1.27 11.34 21.47
N GLU A 79 0.01 11.05 21.79
CA GLU A 79 -0.54 9.70 21.87
C GLU A 79 -0.46 8.95 20.53
N ASN A 80 -0.71 9.64 19.42
CA ASN A 80 -0.65 9.06 18.08
C ASN A 80 0.79 8.90 17.62
N TRP A 81 1.64 9.89 17.87
CA TRP A 81 3.05 9.84 17.50
C TRP A 81 3.78 8.70 18.22
N LYS A 82 3.44 8.40 19.49
CA LYS A 82 3.96 7.23 20.22
C LYS A 82 3.68 5.90 19.50
N LEU A 83 2.58 5.77 18.76
CA LEU A 83 2.30 4.57 17.95
C LEU A 83 3.23 4.49 16.74
N VAL A 84 3.50 5.63 16.09
CA VAL A 84 4.50 5.73 15.01
C VAL A 84 5.88 5.33 15.52
N GLU A 85 6.27 5.79 16.70
CA GLU A 85 7.57 5.45 17.30
C GLU A 85 7.71 3.95 17.66
N LYS A 86 6.61 3.27 17.98
CA LYS A 86 6.61 1.82 18.24
C LYS A 86 6.80 0.98 16.97
N ALA A 87 6.32 1.47 15.83
CA ALA A 87 6.37 0.73 14.58
C ALA A 87 7.82 0.51 14.10
N LYS A 88 8.07 -0.67 13.50
CA LYS A 88 9.36 -1.04 12.87
C LYS A 88 9.31 -0.95 11.34
N VAL A 89 8.11 -1.09 10.78
CA VAL A 89 7.82 -1.04 9.35
C VAL A 89 6.66 -0.07 9.17
N TYR A 90 6.82 0.85 8.23
CA TYR A 90 5.78 1.79 7.80
C TYR A 90 5.37 1.44 6.38
N TYR A 91 4.08 1.58 6.09
CA TYR A 91 3.55 1.46 4.73
C TYR A 91 2.60 2.64 4.49
N ILE A 92 2.84 3.37 3.41
CA ILE A 92 1.95 4.45 2.98
C ILE A 92 1.70 4.30 1.47
N ALA A 93 0.44 4.18 1.07
CA ALA A 93 0.07 4.20 -0.33
C ALA A 93 0.32 5.59 -0.95
N GLY A 94 0.77 5.63 -2.21
CA GLY A 94 0.97 6.81 -3.01
C GLY A 94 -0.26 7.71 -3.12
N PHE A 95 -1.48 7.16 -3.00
CA PHE A 95 -2.71 7.96 -2.90
C PHE A 95 -2.65 9.02 -1.80
N PHE A 96 -1.97 8.76 -0.69
CA PHE A 96 -1.90 9.73 0.42
C PHE A 96 -1.02 10.96 0.09
N LEU A 97 -0.23 10.92 -1.00
CA LEU A 97 0.46 12.10 -1.53
C LEU A 97 -0.51 13.20 -1.98
N THR A 98 -1.74 12.85 -2.36
CA THR A 98 -2.77 13.82 -2.75
C THR A 98 -3.40 14.52 -1.54
N VAL A 99 -3.09 14.07 -0.32
CA VAL A 99 -3.75 14.49 0.91
C VAL A 99 -2.78 15.25 1.83
N SER A 100 -1.68 14.62 2.23
CA SER A 100 -0.82 15.15 3.29
C SER A 100 0.64 14.72 3.11
N LEU A 101 1.32 15.33 2.14
CA LEU A 101 2.75 15.13 1.90
C LEU A 101 3.59 15.39 3.16
N GLU A 102 3.21 16.38 3.97
CA GLU A 102 3.88 16.73 5.22
C GLU A 102 3.82 15.60 6.26
N SER A 103 2.73 14.84 6.31
CA SER A 103 2.61 13.66 7.18
C SER A 103 3.54 12.55 6.71
N ILE A 104 3.56 12.29 5.39
CA ILE A 104 4.42 11.29 4.77
C ILE A 104 5.89 11.60 5.06
N LEU A 105 6.31 12.84 4.79
CA LEU A 105 7.70 13.26 5.02
C LEU A 105 8.09 13.18 6.50
N LYS A 106 7.19 13.48 7.45
CA LYS A 106 7.51 13.33 8.88
C LYS A 106 7.77 11.87 9.24
N VAL A 107 6.90 10.94 8.81
CA VAL A 107 7.07 9.51 9.08
C VAL A 107 8.30 8.95 8.36
N ALA A 108 8.51 9.32 7.10
CA ALA A 108 9.63 8.84 6.28
C ALA A 108 10.99 9.30 6.82
N LYS A 109 11.11 10.55 7.28
CA LYS A 109 12.30 11.07 7.95
C LYS A 109 12.56 10.33 9.27
N HIS A 110 11.54 10.20 10.12
CA HIS A 110 11.65 9.44 11.36
C HIS A 110 12.13 8.01 11.11
N ALA A 111 11.58 7.33 10.09
CA ALA A 111 11.98 5.98 9.72
C ALA A 111 13.46 5.93 9.32
N SER A 112 13.91 6.85 8.47
CA SER A 112 15.29 6.97 8.01
C SER A 112 16.28 7.22 9.15
N GLU A 113 16.00 8.20 10.02
CA GLU A 113 16.82 8.58 11.17
C GLU A 113 16.98 7.44 12.17
N ASN A 114 15.91 6.65 12.37
CA ASN A 114 15.88 5.55 13.34
C ASN A 114 16.17 4.19 12.70
N ASN A 115 16.62 4.17 11.43
CA ASN A 115 16.92 2.95 10.67
C ASN A 115 15.78 1.92 10.68
N LYS A 116 14.53 2.39 10.60
CA LYS A 116 13.33 1.58 10.41
C LYS A 116 13.03 1.44 8.92
N ILE A 117 12.07 0.59 8.56
CA ILE A 117 11.73 0.32 7.16
C ILE A 117 10.56 1.22 6.75
N PHE A 118 10.76 2.04 5.72
CA PHE A 118 9.68 2.82 5.11
C PHE A 118 9.31 2.25 3.73
N CYS A 119 8.05 1.80 3.61
CA CYS A 119 7.50 1.25 2.38
C CYS A 119 6.49 2.21 1.74
N MET A 120 6.45 2.22 0.42
CA MET A 120 5.51 3.03 -0.35
C MET A 120 5.01 2.26 -1.58
N ASN A 121 3.79 2.56 -2.03
CA ASN A 121 3.22 2.02 -3.27
C ASN A 121 3.02 3.14 -4.30
N LEU A 122 3.35 2.92 -5.57
CA LEU A 122 3.04 3.85 -6.67
C LEU A 122 1.52 4.06 -6.81
N SER A 123 0.73 3.04 -6.49
CA SER A 123 -0.74 3.05 -6.31
C SER A 123 -1.60 3.29 -7.55
N ALA A 124 -1.21 4.23 -8.42
CA ALA A 124 -1.88 4.45 -9.70
C ALA A 124 -1.00 5.29 -10.65
N PRO A 125 -1.17 5.14 -11.99
CA PRO A 125 -0.48 5.96 -12.99
C PRO A 125 -0.55 7.48 -12.72
N PHE A 126 -1.73 7.98 -12.33
CA PHE A 126 -1.95 9.41 -12.11
C PHE A 126 -1.06 9.99 -10.99
N ILE A 127 -0.59 9.18 -10.04
CA ILE A 127 0.34 9.64 -8.99
C ILE A 127 1.68 10.03 -9.61
N SER A 128 2.19 9.20 -10.52
CA SER A 128 3.43 9.50 -11.24
C SER A 128 3.25 10.67 -12.22
N GLU A 129 2.08 10.82 -12.84
CA GLU A 129 1.80 11.89 -13.82
C GLU A 129 1.55 13.25 -13.17
N HIS A 130 0.83 13.30 -12.05
CA HIS A 130 0.35 14.57 -11.47
C HIS A 130 0.97 14.91 -10.12
N PHE A 131 1.57 13.92 -9.44
CA PHE A 131 2.18 14.10 -8.11
C PHE A 131 3.66 13.71 -8.10
N LYS A 132 4.32 13.70 -9.27
CA LYS A 132 5.76 13.40 -9.42
C LYS A 132 6.63 14.13 -8.42
N ASP A 133 6.47 15.45 -8.28
CA ASP A 133 7.30 16.25 -7.38
C ASP A 133 7.16 15.83 -5.92
N SER A 134 5.93 15.53 -5.49
CA SER A 134 5.64 15.03 -4.15
C SER A 134 6.21 13.63 -3.94
N LEU A 135 6.03 12.73 -4.92
CA LEU A 135 6.59 11.38 -4.90
C LEU A 135 8.12 11.41 -4.81
N MET A 136 8.78 12.26 -5.61
CA MET A 136 10.23 12.36 -5.65
C MET A 136 10.84 13.05 -4.42
N LYS A 137 10.08 13.86 -3.68
CA LYS A 137 10.49 14.33 -2.34
C LYS A 137 10.53 13.22 -1.31
N VAL A 138 9.66 12.21 -1.44
CA VAL A 138 9.57 11.06 -0.51
C VAL A 138 10.49 9.92 -0.93
N MET A 139 10.74 9.74 -2.23
CA MET A 139 11.52 8.65 -2.80
C MET A 139 12.88 8.38 -2.11
N PRO A 140 13.67 9.40 -1.70
CA PRO A 140 14.93 9.17 -0.98
C PRO A 140 14.80 8.37 0.31
N TYR A 141 13.63 8.40 0.95
CA TYR A 141 13.37 7.71 2.21
C TYR A 141 12.79 6.31 2.00
N VAL A 142 12.35 5.96 0.79
CA VAL A 142 11.72 4.68 0.49
C VAL A 142 12.74 3.54 0.50
N ASP A 143 12.57 2.61 1.43
CA ASP A 143 13.32 1.37 1.52
C ASP A 143 12.72 0.29 0.61
N ILE A 144 11.39 0.19 0.54
CA ILE A 144 10.68 -0.76 -0.32
C ILE A 144 9.62 -0.02 -1.12
N LEU A 145 9.76 -0.03 -2.45
CA LEU A 145 8.77 0.52 -3.37
C LEU A 145 7.98 -0.62 -4.01
N PHE A 146 6.65 -0.52 -3.96
CA PHE A 146 5.71 -1.39 -4.65
C PHE A 146 5.07 -0.67 -5.83
N GLY A 147 4.65 -1.44 -6.83
CA GLY A 147 3.76 -1.00 -7.90
C GLY A 147 3.41 -2.16 -8.81
N ASN A 148 2.50 -1.93 -9.75
CA ASN A 148 2.24 -2.85 -10.86
C ASN A 148 2.96 -2.40 -12.15
N GLU A 149 2.84 -3.19 -13.21
CA GLU A 149 3.46 -2.95 -14.52
C GLU A 149 3.04 -1.61 -15.14
N ALA A 150 1.76 -1.22 -15.02
CA ALA A 150 1.25 0.02 -15.59
C ALA A 150 1.76 1.25 -14.82
N GLU A 151 1.81 1.15 -13.50
CA GLU A 151 2.39 2.17 -12.61
C GLU A 151 3.89 2.32 -12.84
N ALA A 152 4.61 1.20 -12.98
CA ALA A 152 6.05 1.19 -13.23
C ALA A 152 6.40 1.81 -14.59
N ALA A 153 5.68 1.43 -15.65
CA ALA A 153 5.84 2.01 -16.98
C ALA A 153 5.57 3.52 -16.99
N THR A 154 4.49 3.94 -16.30
CA THR A 154 4.16 5.35 -16.13
C THR A 154 5.26 6.09 -15.36
N PHE A 155 5.70 5.54 -14.23
CA PHE A 155 6.80 6.11 -13.46
C PHE A 155 8.08 6.27 -14.29
N ALA A 156 8.46 5.25 -15.07
CA ALA A 156 9.63 5.28 -15.93
C ALA A 156 9.56 6.39 -16.98
N ARG A 157 8.41 6.53 -17.64
CA ARG A 157 8.15 7.59 -18.61
C ARG A 157 8.28 8.97 -17.97
N GLU A 158 7.62 9.18 -16.83
CA GLU A 158 7.66 10.47 -16.14
C GLU A 158 9.05 10.78 -15.57
N GLN A 159 9.87 9.78 -15.23
CA GLN A 159 11.27 9.98 -14.82
C GLN A 159 12.25 10.11 -15.99
N GLY A 160 11.82 9.89 -17.24
CA GLY A 160 12.70 9.92 -18.41
C GLY A 160 13.72 8.78 -18.42
N PHE A 161 13.31 7.57 -18.00
CA PHE A 161 14.19 6.40 -17.98
C PHE A 161 14.49 5.81 -19.36
N GLU A 162 13.74 6.19 -20.40
CA GLU A 162 13.92 5.75 -21.80
C GLU A 162 13.92 4.22 -21.95
N THR A 163 13.06 3.52 -21.22
CA THR A 163 12.87 2.07 -21.32
C THR A 163 11.44 1.69 -20.94
N GLU A 164 10.93 0.64 -21.56
CA GLU A 164 9.67 -0.05 -21.22
C GLU A 164 9.91 -1.42 -20.56
N ASP A 165 11.18 -1.86 -20.49
CA ASP A 165 11.55 -3.12 -19.86
C ASP A 165 11.42 -3.03 -18.34
N ILE A 166 10.54 -3.83 -17.75
CA ILE A 166 10.21 -3.76 -16.33
C ILE A 166 11.39 -4.09 -15.41
N GLU A 167 12.32 -4.95 -15.83
CA GLU A 167 13.51 -5.30 -15.06
C GLU A 167 14.48 -4.12 -15.02
N GLU A 168 14.68 -3.46 -16.15
CA GLU A 168 15.49 -2.25 -16.24
C GLU A 168 14.84 -1.05 -15.52
N ILE A 169 13.51 -0.90 -15.60
CA ILE A 169 12.77 0.10 -14.81
C ILE A 169 12.98 -0.16 -13.32
N ALA A 170 12.85 -1.43 -12.87
CA ALA A 170 13.08 -1.79 -11.48
C ALA A 170 14.51 -1.46 -11.04
N LYS A 171 15.51 -1.78 -11.87
CA LYS A 171 16.93 -1.49 -11.62
C LYS A 171 17.23 0.00 -11.53
N LYS A 172 16.73 0.81 -12.47
CA LYS A 172 16.88 2.27 -12.46
C LYS A 172 16.20 2.89 -11.24
N THR A 173 14.99 2.44 -10.92
CA THR A 173 14.24 2.89 -9.73
C THR A 173 14.96 2.55 -8.43
N GLN A 174 15.54 1.34 -8.36
CA GLN A 174 16.33 0.88 -7.22
C GLN A 174 17.54 1.80 -6.98
N SER A 175 18.19 2.21 -8.06
CA SER A 175 19.39 3.06 -8.07
C SER A 175 19.16 4.54 -7.76
N LEU A 176 17.91 5.01 -7.66
CA LEU A 176 17.61 6.41 -7.31
C LEU A 176 18.25 6.82 -5.99
N ALA A 177 18.51 8.13 -5.83
CA ALA A 177 19.09 8.67 -4.60
C ALA A 177 18.33 8.19 -3.36
N LYS A 178 19.07 7.87 -2.29
CA LYS A 178 18.53 7.35 -1.04
C LYS A 178 19.21 7.99 0.16
N GLU A 179 18.44 8.38 1.16
CA GLU A 179 18.90 9.09 2.35
C GLU A 179 19.58 8.12 3.34
N ASN A 180 18.87 7.11 3.83
CA ASN A 180 19.45 6.10 4.71
C ASN A 180 20.35 5.13 3.92
N LYS A 181 21.67 5.36 3.99
CA LYS A 181 22.71 4.52 3.37
C LYS A 181 22.93 3.16 4.03
N LYS A 182 22.37 2.92 5.23
CA LYS A 182 22.46 1.60 5.90
C LYS A 182 21.59 0.54 5.25
N ARG A 183 20.70 0.93 4.33
CA ARG A 183 19.76 0.05 3.63
C ARG A 183 19.80 0.33 2.14
N GLN A 184 19.82 -0.71 1.34
CA GLN A 184 19.57 -0.60 -0.10
C GLN A 184 18.06 -0.53 -0.33
N ARG A 185 17.64 0.26 -1.32
CA ARG A 185 16.25 0.22 -1.80
C ARG A 185 15.97 -1.15 -2.41
N ILE A 186 14.76 -1.64 -2.18
CA ILE A 186 14.15 -2.79 -2.85
C ILE A 186 12.99 -2.25 -3.67
N VAL A 187 12.87 -2.69 -4.90
CA VAL A 187 11.74 -2.37 -5.78
C VAL A 187 11.05 -3.67 -6.12
N VAL A 188 9.72 -3.71 -6.00
CA VAL A 188 8.90 -4.89 -6.28
C VAL A 188 7.77 -4.48 -7.21
N PHE A 189 7.78 -5.02 -8.43
CA PHE A 189 6.72 -4.79 -9.41
C PHE A 189 5.97 -6.07 -9.74
N THR A 190 4.66 -6.05 -9.49
CA THR A 190 3.75 -7.15 -9.85
C THR A 190 3.31 -7.00 -11.31
N GLN A 191 2.93 -8.11 -11.95
CA GLN A 191 2.55 -8.15 -13.37
C GLN A 191 1.30 -9.01 -13.61
N GLY A 192 0.33 -8.93 -12.69
CA GLY A 192 -0.85 -9.80 -12.69
C GLY A 192 -0.46 -11.29 -12.63
N LYS A 193 -0.64 -12.00 -13.75
CA LYS A 193 -0.31 -13.43 -13.89
C LYS A 193 1.17 -13.68 -14.23
N GLU A 194 1.89 -12.68 -14.72
CA GLU A 194 3.30 -12.79 -15.08
C GLU A 194 4.18 -12.68 -13.82
N GLY A 195 5.45 -13.06 -13.95
CA GLY A 195 6.38 -13.10 -12.82
C GLY A 195 6.52 -11.74 -12.11
N THR A 196 6.56 -11.74 -10.78
CA THR A 196 6.84 -10.54 -9.99
C THR A 196 8.32 -10.20 -10.06
N VAL A 197 8.65 -8.99 -10.49
CA VAL A 197 10.02 -8.49 -10.63
C VAL A 197 10.47 -7.84 -9.33
N MET A 198 11.68 -8.16 -8.89
CA MET A 198 12.30 -7.54 -7.73
C MET A 198 13.72 -7.09 -8.03
N ALA A 199 14.02 -5.81 -7.77
CA ALA A 199 15.37 -5.27 -7.84
C ALA A 199 15.91 -4.95 -6.44
N LYS A 200 17.17 -5.36 -6.17
CA LYS A 200 17.91 -5.04 -4.94
C LYS A 200 19.42 -4.96 -5.22
N GLY A 201 19.98 -3.77 -5.08
CA GLY A 201 21.34 -3.49 -5.55
C GLY A 201 21.44 -3.78 -7.05
N GLU A 202 22.54 -4.38 -7.49
CA GLU A 202 22.76 -4.74 -8.90
C GLU A 202 21.94 -5.95 -9.38
N LYS A 203 21.20 -6.63 -8.49
CA LYS A 203 20.46 -7.85 -8.83
C LYS A 203 19.00 -7.53 -9.13
N VAL A 204 18.53 -8.08 -10.24
CA VAL A 204 17.11 -8.19 -10.57
C VAL A 204 16.75 -9.67 -10.62
N GLU A 205 15.69 -10.05 -9.94
CA GLU A 205 15.17 -11.41 -9.92
C GLU A 205 13.67 -11.39 -10.25
N THR A 206 13.25 -12.33 -11.09
CA THR A 206 11.84 -12.50 -11.47
C THR A 206 11.31 -13.77 -10.80
N PHE A 207 10.20 -13.63 -10.08
CA PHE A 207 9.57 -14.70 -9.32
C PHE A 207 8.29 -15.16 -10.00
N PRO A 208 8.16 -16.44 -10.37
CA PRO A 208 6.95 -16.93 -11.03
C PRO A 208 5.75 -16.79 -10.10
N VAL A 209 4.63 -16.33 -10.66
CA VAL A 209 3.33 -16.39 -10.01
C VAL A 209 2.76 -17.79 -10.24
N ILE A 210 2.12 -18.35 -9.21
CA ILE A 210 1.46 -19.63 -9.40
C ILE A 210 0.20 -19.39 -10.24
N GLU A 211 0.08 -20.13 -11.32
CA GLU A 211 -1.11 -20.20 -12.13
C GLU A 211 -2.33 -20.64 -11.30
N ILE A 212 -3.40 -19.84 -11.37
CA ILE A 212 -4.71 -20.10 -10.78
C ILE A 212 -5.70 -20.19 -11.94
N ASP A 213 -6.58 -21.20 -11.90
CA ASP A 213 -7.64 -21.33 -12.90
C ASP A 213 -8.54 -20.08 -12.83
N GLN A 214 -8.80 -19.47 -13.99
CA GLN A 214 -9.57 -18.22 -14.08
C GLN A 214 -10.94 -18.33 -13.42
N LYS A 215 -11.56 -19.52 -13.44
CA LYS A 215 -12.85 -19.76 -12.79
C LYS A 215 -12.83 -19.63 -11.26
N ASP A 216 -11.65 -19.76 -10.65
CA ASP A 216 -11.45 -19.66 -9.21
C ASP A 216 -11.13 -18.21 -8.77
N ILE A 217 -10.90 -17.31 -9.74
CA ILE A 217 -10.64 -15.89 -9.49
C ILE A 217 -11.99 -15.15 -9.39
N VAL A 218 -12.41 -14.88 -8.16
CA VAL A 218 -13.69 -14.19 -7.90
C VAL A 218 -13.59 -12.68 -8.11
N ASP A 219 -12.49 -12.06 -7.67
CA ASP A 219 -12.21 -10.63 -7.84
C ASP A 219 -10.72 -10.35 -7.62
N THR A 220 -10.14 -9.47 -8.43
CA THR A 220 -8.72 -9.09 -8.38
C THR A 220 -8.48 -7.79 -7.60
N ASN A 221 -9.53 -7.10 -7.18
CA ASN A 221 -9.43 -5.87 -6.41
C ASN A 221 -8.68 -6.11 -5.08
N GLY A 222 -7.73 -5.23 -4.78
CA GLY A 222 -6.91 -5.33 -3.56
C GLY A 222 -5.83 -6.42 -3.57
N ALA A 223 -5.61 -7.15 -4.68
CA ALA A 223 -4.54 -8.15 -4.75
C ALA A 223 -3.14 -7.54 -4.49
N GLY A 224 -2.88 -6.35 -5.03
CA GLY A 224 -1.65 -5.59 -4.77
C GLY A 224 -1.51 -5.13 -3.31
N ASP A 225 -2.61 -4.72 -2.68
CA ASP A 225 -2.61 -4.31 -1.27
C ASP A 225 -2.34 -5.50 -0.34
N ALA A 226 -2.96 -6.64 -0.62
CA ALA A 226 -2.72 -7.88 0.09
C ALA A 226 -1.26 -8.33 -0.06
N PHE A 227 -0.70 -8.24 -1.27
CA PHE A 227 0.71 -8.51 -1.55
C PHE A 227 1.63 -7.63 -0.69
N ALA A 228 1.43 -6.31 -0.72
CA ALA A 228 2.23 -5.37 0.06
C ALA A 228 2.10 -5.61 1.58
N GLY A 229 0.90 -5.90 2.07
CA GLY A 229 0.65 -6.21 3.47
C GLY A 229 1.43 -7.44 3.96
N ALA A 230 1.45 -8.51 3.17
CA ALA A 230 2.22 -9.71 3.51
C ALA A 230 3.73 -9.46 3.51
N VAL A 231 4.24 -8.69 2.54
CA VAL A 231 5.66 -8.30 2.51
C VAL A 231 6.03 -7.52 3.76
N CYS A 232 5.21 -6.54 4.15
CA CYS A 232 5.42 -5.75 5.36
C CYS A 232 5.43 -6.62 6.62
N LEU A 233 4.49 -7.58 6.73
CA LEU A 233 4.44 -8.51 7.85
C LEU A 233 5.70 -9.39 7.93
N PHE A 234 6.19 -9.88 6.79
CA PHE A 234 7.43 -10.66 6.74
C PHE A 234 8.61 -9.86 7.28
N TYR A 235 8.79 -8.62 6.82
CA TYR A 235 9.87 -7.75 7.32
C TYR A 235 9.74 -7.42 8.80
N ASN A 236 8.51 -7.32 9.31
CA ASN A 236 8.28 -7.12 10.75
C ASN A 236 8.65 -8.38 11.57
N ALA A 237 8.31 -9.58 11.08
CA ALA A 237 8.52 -10.85 11.77
C ALA A 237 9.96 -11.38 11.67
N ALA A 238 10.60 -11.27 10.50
CA ALA A 238 11.94 -11.78 10.24
C ALA A 238 13.06 -10.91 10.85
N GLY A 239 12.73 -9.67 11.25
CA GLY A 239 13.75 -8.67 11.56
C GLY A 239 14.46 -8.18 10.29
N CYS A 240 15.26 -7.13 10.42
CA CYS A 240 15.87 -6.41 9.28
C CYS A 240 16.91 -7.19 8.48
N SER A 241 17.16 -8.47 8.79
CA SER A 241 18.07 -9.32 8.05
C SER A 241 17.29 -10.46 7.40
N GLN A 242 17.62 -10.73 6.14
CA GLN A 242 17.40 -11.98 5.39
C GLN A 242 16.46 -11.95 4.16
N ASP A 243 16.68 -13.00 3.37
CA ASP A 243 16.47 -13.25 1.95
C ASP A 243 15.02 -13.06 1.40
N PRO A 244 14.81 -12.11 0.47
CA PRO A 244 13.51 -11.90 -0.16
C PRO A 244 13.04 -13.06 -1.06
N ARG A 245 13.89 -14.06 -1.38
CA ARG A 245 13.45 -15.25 -2.12
C ARG A 245 12.51 -16.16 -1.32
N LYS A 246 12.55 -16.08 0.02
CA LYS A 246 11.56 -16.75 0.90
C LYS A 246 10.20 -16.05 0.91
N LEU A 247 10.15 -14.83 0.36
CA LEU A 247 9.02 -13.91 0.36
C LEU A 247 8.08 -14.20 -0.82
N SER A 248 8.61 -14.61 -1.98
CA SER A 248 7.79 -14.95 -3.17
C SER A 248 7.18 -16.35 -3.12
N VAL A 249 7.96 -17.38 -2.78
CA VAL A 249 7.51 -18.79 -2.83
C VAL A 249 6.46 -19.11 -1.75
N LYS A 250 6.60 -18.50 -0.56
CA LYS A 250 5.74 -18.80 0.59
C LYS A 250 4.43 -17.99 0.61
N TYR A 251 4.38 -16.84 -0.07
CA TYR A 251 3.21 -15.96 -0.05
C TYR A 251 2.38 -16.03 -1.33
N SER A 252 2.97 -16.28 -2.50
CA SER A 252 2.21 -16.61 -3.72
C SER A 252 1.27 -17.81 -3.51
N SER A 253 1.60 -18.73 -2.59
CA SER A 253 0.73 -19.82 -2.14
C SER A 253 -0.31 -19.42 -1.08
N LEU A 254 -0.03 -18.44 -0.22
CA LEU A 254 -0.95 -17.92 0.80
C LEU A 254 -2.09 -17.07 0.20
N PHE A 255 -1.83 -16.43 -0.94
CA PHE A 255 -2.83 -15.65 -1.70
C PHE A 255 -3.84 -16.50 -2.48
N ARG A 256 -3.64 -17.83 -2.55
CA ARG A 256 -4.53 -18.75 -3.29
C ARG A 256 -5.88 -19.02 -2.62
N GLN A 257 -6.10 -18.57 -1.39
CA GLN A 257 -7.28 -18.97 -0.59
C GLN A 257 -8.08 -17.79 -0.01
N ILE A 258 -7.72 -16.56 -0.34
CA ILE A 258 -8.47 -15.39 0.10
C ILE A 258 -9.16 -14.82 -1.13
N PRO A 259 -10.42 -15.21 -1.41
CA PRO A 259 -11.28 -14.39 -2.25
C PRO A 259 -11.17 -12.96 -1.71
N SER A 260 -10.86 -12.00 -2.55
CA SER A 260 -10.86 -10.55 -2.26
C SER A 260 -12.16 -10.09 -1.56
N THR A 261 -13.24 -10.88 -1.65
CA THR A 261 -14.49 -10.74 -0.89
C THR A 261 -14.37 -10.99 0.62
N TRP A 262 -13.26 -11.54 1.12
CA TRP A 262 -12.97 -11.62 2.57
C TRP A 262 -12.22 -10.39 3.10
N VAL A 263 -11.66 -9.55 2.22
CA VAL A 263 -10.98 -8.29 2.62
C VAL A 263 -11.91 -7.08 2.51
N THR A 264 -13.04 -7.17 1.81
CA THR A 264 -14.00 -6.07 1.76
C THR A 264 -15.43 -6.59 1.65
N PHE A 265 -16.22 -6.25 2.68
CA PHE A 265 -17.68 -6.34 2.79
C PHE A 265 -18.30 -7.70 2.41
N HIS A 266 -18.80 -8.40 3.45
CA HIS A 266 -19.98 -9.23 3.27
C HIS A 266 -20.99 -8.43 2.45
N ARG A 267 -21.27 -8.94 1.25
CA ARG A 267 -22.35 -8.57 0.35
C ARG A 267 -23.51 -7.96 1.15
N VAL A 268 -23.57 -6.63 1.26
CA VAL A 268 -24.80 -5.97 1.67
C VAL A 268 -25.72 -6.21 0.48
N GLN A 269 -26.62 -7.18 0.62
CA GLN A 269 -27.70 -7.40 -0.33
C GLN A 269 -28.47 -6.09 -0.43
N THR A 270 -28.18 -5.29 -1.44
CA THR A 270 -29.14 -4.29 -1.90
C THR A 270 -30.24 -5.08 -2.57
N GLU A 271 -31.38 -5.21 -1.88
CA GLU A 271 -32.62 -5.61 -2.54
C GLU A 271 -32.88 -4.67 -3.72
N PRO A 272 -33.38 -5.19 -4.86
CA PRO A 272 -33.72 -4.34 -5.98
C PRO A 272 -34.79 -3.33 -5.55
N ILE A 273 -34.47 -2.06 -5.67
CA ILE A 273 -35.49 -1.00 -5.70
C ILE A 273 -36.21 -1.21 -7.04
N THR A 274 -37.31 -1.97 -7.00
CA THR A 274 -38.27 -1.99 -8.10
C THR A 274 -38.97 -0.63 -8.20
N PRO A 275 -39.34 -0.21 -9.43
CA PRO A 275 -39.84 1.14 -9.72
C PRO A 275 -41.10 1.53 -8.95
#